data_AF-A0A7X7Z6U5-F1
#
_entry.id   AF-A0A7X7Z6U5-F1
#
_cell.length_a   1.000
_cell.length_b   1.000
_cell.length_c   1.000
_cell.angle_alpha   90.00
_cell.angle_beta   90.00
_cell.angle_gamma   90.00
#
_symmetry.space_group_name_H-M   'P 1'
#
loop_
_entity.id
_entity.type
_entity.pdbx_description
1 polymer ?
#
loop_
_entity_poly.entity_id
_entity_poly.type
_entity_poly.pdbx_seq_one_letter_code
_entity_poly.pdbx_strand_id
1 'polypeptide(L)'
;MKKVALFFIVLFGISFRIYAQGCLEPMGGSNEGAKIIGYIQPQFDYHFYGKSASGNSLNQSTFKFNRARIGVAGSIPYDVEYYVLLEASPNAYGHPYLLDAFVSYTRLGPYAKFSLGSFKSPISLELNTPCNALYTINRSLVVDELTPNRDLGFMVLGSTDTMNIFGLETVNLFKYSLAVTNGTGVIGLDNNNGKTYSGRIVFTP
;
A
#
# COMPACT_ATOMS: atom_id res chain seq x y z
N MET A 1 -49.05 -28.44 -4.98
CA MET A 1 -47.61 -28.48 -4.63
C MET A 1 -46.93 -27.28 -5.28
N LYS A 2 -46.74 -26.19 -4.52
CA LYS A 2 -46.17 -24.93 -5.02
C LYS A 2 -44.64 -25.05 -5.00
N LYS A 3 -43.99 -24.99 -6.15
CA LYS A 3 -42.52 -24.92 -6.24
C LYS A 3 -42.10 -23.46 -6.14
N VAL A 4 -41.52 -23.09 -5.01
CA VAL A 4 -40.84 -21.80 -4.82
C VAL A 4 -39.46 -21.94 -5.46
N ALA A 5 -39.23 -21.22 -6.56
CA ALA A 5 -37.89 -21.07 -7.14
C ALA A 5 -37.20 -19.91 -6.42
N LEU A 6 -36.19 -20.24 -5.61
CA LEU A 6 -35.37 -19.27 -4.89
C LEU A 6 -34.28 -18.76 -5.84
N PHE A 7 -34.41 -17.54 -6.33
CA PHE A 7 -33.39 -16.88 -7.16
C PHE A 7 -32.31 -16.31 -6.22
N PHE A 8 -31.13 -16.95 -6.17
CA PHE A 8 -29.94 -16.36 -5.57
C PHE A 8 -29.35 -15.36 -6.56
N ILE A 9 -29.70 -14.08 -6.42
CA ILE A 9 -28.95 -12.99 -7.05
C ILE A 9 -27.69 -12.78 -6.22
N VAL A 10 -26.59 -13.34 -6.70
CA VAL A 10 -25.26 -13.06 -6.18
C VAL A 10 -24.80 -11.72 -6.75
N LEU A 11 -25.06 -10.65 -6.00
CA LEU A 11 -24.51 -9.31 -6.24
C LEU A 11 -23.03 -9.31 -5.81
N PHE A 12 -22.11 -9.68 -6.69
CA PHE A 12 -20.69 -9.39 -6.53
C PHE A 12 -20.37 -8.04 -7.20
N GLY A 13 -20.94 -6.98 -6.64
CA GLY A 13 -20.50 -5.61 -6.93
C GLY A 13 -19.38 -5.25 -5.97
N ILE A 14 -18.13 -5.61 -6.28
CA ILE A 14 -16.98 -5.01 -5.60
C ILE A 14 -15.94 -4.58 -6.63
N SER A 15 -16.16 -3.38 -7.18
CA SER A 15 -15.18 -2.67 -8.00
C SER A 15 -14.03 -2.18 -7.12
N PHE A 16 -13.08 -3.06 -6.82
CA PHE A 16 -11.83 -2.62 -6.20
C PHE A 16 -10.94 -1.93 -7.25
N ARG A 17 -11.00 -0.59 -7.30
CA ARG A 17 -9.93 0.21 -7.90
C ARG A 17 -8.70 0.11 -6.98
N ILE A 18 -7.91 -0.94 -7.13
CA ILE A 18 -6.64 -1.12 -6.42
C ILE A 18 -5.53 -0.49 -7.27
N TYR A 19 -5.13 0.75 -6.98
CA TYR A 19 -3.88 1.38 -7.44
C TYR A 19 -3.08 1.94 -6.25
N ALA A 20 -3.19 1.30 -5.09
CA ALA A 20 -2.72 1.86 -3.84
C ALA A 20 -1.18 1.81 -3.74
N GLN A 21 -0.51 2.78 -4.36
CA GLN A 21 0.91 3.05 -4.18
C GLN A 21 1.19 3.52 -2.73
N GLY A 22 0.20 4.13 -2.07
CA GLY A 22 0.22 4.57 -0.67
C GLY A 22 -0.74 3.81 0.26
N CYS A 23 -1.01 4.35 1.45
CA CYS A 23 -2.08 3.83 2.32
C CYS A 23 -3.47 4.36 1.95
N LEU A 24 -3.51 5.49 1.25
CA LEU A 24 -4.70 6.10 0.66
C LEU A 24 -4.26 6.67 -0.70
N GLU A 25 -5.12 6.68 -1.70
CA GLU A 25 -4.78 7.30 -2.99
C GLU A 25 -5.15 8.80 -2.96
N PRO A 26 -4.30 9.70 -3.49
CA PRO A 26 -4.77 11.02 -3.86
C PRO A 26 -5.89 10.85 -4.89
N MET A 27 -7.04 11.48 -4.67
CA MET A 27 -8.12 11.46 -5.67
C MET A 27 -7.62 12.24 -6.89
N GLY A 28 -7.28 11.53 -7.95
CA GLY A 28 -6.85 12.14 -9.20
C GLY A 28 -7.91 13.10 -9.73
N GLY A 29 -7.50 14.31 -10.07
CA GLY A 29 -8.30 15.26 -10.84
C GLY A 29 -9.39 16.04 -10.11
N SER A 30 -9.54 15.95 -8.77
CA SER A 30 -10.44 16.88 -8.07
C SER A 30 -9.75 18.21 -7.81
N ASN A 31 -10.34 19.33 -8.24
CA ASN A 31 -9.99 20.70 -7.82
C ASN A 31 -10.15 20.96 -6.30
N GLU A 32 -10.50 19.93 -5.54
CA GLU A 32 -10.50 19.95 -4.09
C GLU A 32 -9.05 19.90 -3.62
N GLY A 33 -8.62 20.93 -2.88
CA GLY A 33 -7.23 21.12 -2.45
C GLY A 33 -6.65 20.00 -1.58
N ALA A 34 -5.58 20.32 -0.85
CA ALA A 34 -4.85 19.36 -0.04
C ALA A 34 -5.76 18.56 0.91
N LYS A 35 -5.73 17.23 0.83
CA LYS A 35 -6.46 16.32 1.72
C LYS A 35 -5.53 15.83 2.82
N ILE A 36 -5.95 16.03 4.07
CA ILE A 36 -5.27 15.42 5.22
C ILE A 36 -5.72 13.97 5.32
N ILE A 37 -4.75 13.08 5.43
CA ILE A 37 -4.96 11.65 5.51
C ILE A 37 -4.23 11.08 6.72
N GLY A 38 -4.73 9.98 7.27
CA GLY A 38 -4.10 9.36 8.42
C GLY A 38 -5.02 8.40 9.14
N TYR A 39 -4.44 7.66 10.07
CA TYR A 39 -5.16 6.81 11.02
C TYR A 39 -4.22 6.41 12.16
N ILE A 40 -4.80 6.02 13.28
CA ILE A 40 -4.09 5.44 14.42
C ILE A 40 -4.58 4.02 14.65
N GLN A 41 -3.69 3.16 15.12
CA GLN A 41 -3.97 1.75 15.40
C GLN A 41 -3.40 1.42 16.78
N PRO A 42 -4.15 1.66 17.87
CA PRO A 42 -3.77 1.23 19.22
C PRO A 42 -3.81 -0.29 19.31
N GLN A 43 -2.92 -0.87 20.11
CA GLN A 43 -2.75 -2.31 20.24
C GLN A 43 -2.29 -2.66 21.66
N PHE A 44 -2.80 -3.77 22.18
CA PHE A 44 -2.29 -4.44 23.36
C PHE A 44 -1.61 -5.74 22.95
N ASP A 45 -0.36 -5.91 23.36
CA ASP A 45 0.42 -7.11 23.10
C ASP A 45 0.67 -7.87 24.40
N TYR A 46 0.55 -9.19 24.33
CA TYR A 46 1.00 -10.10 25.39
C TYR A 46 1.85 -11.21 24.77
N HIS A 47 3.11 -11.29 25.16
CA HIS A 47 4.07 -12.28 24.66
C HIS A 47 4.39 -13.31 25.74
N PHE A 48 4.30 -14.58 25.36
CA PHE A 48 4.61 -15.73 26.22
C PHE A 48 6.05 -16.18 26.00
N TYR A 49 7.01 -15.57 26.72
CA TYR A 49 8.43 -15.93 26.64
C TYR A 49 8.86 -16.97 27.68
N GLY A 50 7.95 -17.44 28.53
CA GLY A 50 8.22 -18.50 29.49
C GLY A 50 8.95 -18.00 30.72
N LYS A 51 9.92 -18.77 31.24
CA LYS A 51 10.67 -18.45 32.46
C LYS A 51 12.18 -18.45 32.21
N SER A 52 12.90 -17.56 32.88
CA SER A 52 14.36 -17.54 32.92
C SER A 52 14.92 -18.77 33.66
N ALA A 53 16.21 -19.05 33.49
CA ALA A 53 16.94 -20.09 34.25
C ALA A 53 16.81 -19.89 35.78
N SER A 54 16.58 -18.66 36.24
CA SER A 54 16.35 -18.32 37.65
C SER A 54 14.87 -18.41 38.09
N GLY A 55 13.96 -18.91 37.24
CA GLY A 55 12.54 -19.11 37.55
C GLY A 55 11.63 -17.89 37.38
N ASN A 56 12.19 -16.70 37.09
CA ASN A 56 11.42 -15.48 36.85
C ASN A 56 10.65 -15.53 35.53
N SER A 57 9.42 -15.01 35.52
CA SER A 57 8.61 -14.87 34.28
C SER A 57 9.30 -13.93 33.30
N LEU A 58 9.40 -14.36 32.05
CA LEU A 58 9.86 -13.56 30.93
C LEU A 58 8.68 -13.00 30.12
N ASN A 59 7.43 -13.38 30.43
CA ASN A 59 6.26 -12.87 29.72
C ASN A 59 6.20 -11.35 29.81
N GLN A 60 5.85 -10.72 28.70
CA GLN A 60 5.79 -9.26 28.58
C GLN A 60 4.42 -8.84 28.08
N SER A 61 3.91 -7.73 28.62
CA SER A 61 2.73 -7.08 28.09
C SER A 61 2.99 -5.59 27.87
N THR A 62 2.37 -5.03 26.84
CA THR A 62 2.54 -3.61 26.53
C THR A 62 1.32 -3.04 25.78
N PHE A 63 1.07 -1.75 25.97
CA PHE A 63 0.18 -0.96 25.13
C PHE A 63 1.03 -0.13 24.19
N LYS A 64 0.73 -0.19 22.89
CA LYS A 64 1.48 0.54 21.87
C LYS A 64 0.56 1.02 20.75
N PHE A 65 1.05 1.96 19.96
CA PHE A 65 0.48 2.21 18.63
C PHE A 65 1.21 1.32 17.63
N ASN A 66 0.52 0.37 17.02
CA ASN A 66 1.09 -0.42 15.93
C ASN A 66 1.42 0.45 14.72
N ARG A 67 0.54 1.44 14.47
CA ARG A 67 0.68 2.45 13.43
C ARG A 67 0.07 3.75 13.93
N ALA A 68 0.74 4.86 13.67
CA ALA A 68 0.22 6.20 13.93
C ALA A 68 0.66 7.06 12.75
N ARG A 69 -0.23 7.23 11.76
CA ARG A 69 0.12 7.85 10.49
C ARG A 69 -0.68 9.11 10.26
N ILE A 70 0.01 10.13 9.76
CA ILE A 70 -0.60 11.38 9.31
C ILE A 70 0.13 11.85 8.06
N GLY A 71 -0.60 12.45 7.14
CA GLY A 71 -0.08 12.82 5.85
C GLY A 71 -0.98 13.77 5.11
N VAL A 72 -0.51 14.18 3.94
CA VAL A 72 -1.24 15.04 3.02
C VAL A 72 -1.11 14.47 1.62
N ALA A 73 -2.22 14.45 0.91
CA ALA A 73 -2.27 14.04 -0.48
C ALA A 73 -3.12 15.03 -1.27
N GLY A 74 -2.77 15.25 -2.52
CA GLY A 74 -3.53 16.16 -3.37
C GLY A 74 -3.00 16.22 -4.80
N SER A 75 -3.65 17.07 -5.58
CA SER A 75 -3.27 17.37 -6.96
C SER A 75 -2.82 18.82 -7.07
N ILE A 76 -1.80 19.06 -7.88
CA ILE A 76 -1.39 20.39 -8.36
C ILE A 76 -1.68 20.47 -9.87
N PRO A 77 -1.77 21.68 -10.46
CA PRO A 77 -2.01 21.83 -11.89
C PRO A 77 -1.03 21.04 -12.75
N TYR A 78 -1.43 20.77 -14.00
CA TYR A 78 -0.65 20.02 -15.00
C TYR A 78 -0.51 18.52 -14.74
N ASP A 79 -1.55 17.89 -14.17
CA ASP A 79 -1.64 16.44 -13.98
C ASP A 79 -0.54 15.89 -13.06
N VAL A 80 -0.24 16.63 -12.00
CA VAL A 80 0.75 16.22 -11.00
C VAL A 80 0.07 16.00 -9.66
N GLU A 81 0.31 14.85 -9.07
CA GLU A 81 -0.18 14.45 -7.75
C GLU A 81 0.98 14.38 -6.77
N TYR A 82 0.71 14.69 -5.50
CA TYR A 82 1.68 14.51 -4.43
C TYR A 82 1.07 13.69 -3.29
N TYR A 83 1.94 12.94 -2.63
CA TYR A 83 1.59 12.10 -1.48
C TYR A 83 2.72 12.14 -0.47
N VAL A 84 2.40 12.54 0.77
CA VAL A 84 3.36 12.58 1.87
C VAL A 84 2.69 11.95 3.09
N LEU A 85 3.37 10.99 3.72
CA LEU A 85 2.87 10.26 4.89
C LEU A 85 4.00 10.08 5.90
N LEU A 86 3.77 10.54 7.12
CA LEU A 86 4.63 10.35 8.28
C LEU A 86 4.12 9.17 9.10
N GLU A 87 5.04 8.35 9.58
CA GLU A 87 4.80 7.35 10.62
C GLU A 87 5.37 7.90 11.94
N ALA A 88 4.49 8.09 12.91
CA ALA A 88 4.83 8.57 14.25
C ALA A 88 4.84 7.45 15.31
N SER A 89 4.55 6.20 14.93
CA SER A 89 4.67 5.08 15.87
C SER A 89 6.13 4.72 16.14
N PRO A 90 6.49 4.36 17.38
CA PRO A 90 7.86 4.01 17.73
C PRO A 90 8.27 2.62 17.23
N ASN A 91 7.38 1.85 16.60
CA ASN A 91 7.57 0.42 16.33
C ASN A 91 8.74 0.10 15.37
N ALA A 92 9.06 0.98 14.42
CA ALA A 92 10.10 0.69 13.42
C ALA A 92 11.48 1.23 13.83
N TYR A 93 11.58 2.53 14.13
CA TYR A 93 12.86 3.21 14.37
C TYR A 93 12.93 3.92 15.73
N GLY A 94 11.88 3.82 16.57
CA GLY A 94 11.81 4.51 17.85
C GLY A 94 11.59 6.03 17.78
N HIS A 95 11.53 6.61 16.58
CA HIS A 95 11.25 8.02 16.34
C HIS A 95 10.35 8.20 15.10
N PRO A 96 9.63 9.33 14.99
CA PRO A 96 8.83 9.63 13.80
C PRO A 96 9.70 9.72 12.55
N TYR A 97 9.18 9.20 11.44
CA TYR A 97 9.91 9.18 10.17
C TYR A 97 8.99 9.33 8.96
N LEU A 98 9.59 9.72 7.84
CA LEU A 98 8.90 9.84 6.55
C LEU A 98 8.71 8.45 5.95
N LEU A 99 7.45 8.00 5.91
CA LEU A 99 7.11 6.65 5.48
C LEU A 99 7.00 6.57 3.95
N ASP A 100 6.14 7.40 3.38
CA ASP A 100 5.90 7.47 1.93
C ASP A 100 5.94 8.96 1.53
N ALA A 101 6.68 9.29 0.48
CA ALA A 101 6.80 10.67 0.00
C ALA A 101 7.14 10.66 -1.48
N PHE A 102 6.14 10.88 -2.34
CA PHE A 102 6.33 10.82 -3.78
C PHE A 102 5.45 11.83 -4.51
N VAL A 103 5.91 12.19 -5.71
CA VAL A 103 5.20 12.99 -6.70
C VAL A 103 4.92 12.12 -7.90
N SER A 104 3.74 12.23 -8.48
CA SER A 104 3.34 11.44 -9.65
C SER A 104 2.84 12.32 -10.77
N TYR A 105 3.20 11.96 -12.00
CA TYR A 105 2.68 12.55 -13.22
C TYR A 105 1.64 11.61 -13.84
N THR A 106 0.41 12.11 -14.06
CA THR A 106 -0.78 11.30 -14.38
C THR A 106 -1.44 11.65 -15.71
N ARG A 107 -0.82 12.48 -16.56
CA ARG A 107 -1.43 12.94 -17.83
C ARG A 107 -1.86 11.82 -18.77
N LEU A 108 -1.19 10.66 -18.72
CA LEU A 108 -1.51 9.52 -19.59
C LEU A 108 -2.72 8.69 -19.07
N GLY A 109 -3.47 9.20 -18.09
CA GLY A 109 -4.68 8.59 -17.60
C GLY A 109 -4.45 7.18 -17.03
N PRO A 110 -5.29 6.18 -17.37
CA PRO A 110 -5.14 4.84 -16.82
C PRO A 110 -3.92 4.09 -17.38
N TYR A 111 -3.39 4.52 -18.53
CA TYR A 111 -2.39 3.76 -19.28
C TYR A 111 -1.00 3.81 -18.67
N ALA A 112 -0.63 4.96 -18.09
CA ALA A 112 0.67 5.15 -17.45
C ALA A 112 0.66 6.30 -16.44
N LYS A 113 1.29 6.06 -15.30
CA LYS A 113 1.58 7.00 -14.23
C LYS A 113 3.04 6.85 -13.85
N PHE A 114 3.74 7.98 -13.79
CA PHE A 114 5.15 8.04 -13.46
C PHE A 114 5.31 8.64 -12.07
N SER A 115 5.92 7.90 -11.15
CA SER A 115 6.06 8.30 -9.75
C SER A 115 7.53 8.38 -9.35
N LEU A 116 7.91 9.45 -8.66
CA LEU A 116 9.25 9.71 -8.16
C LEU A 116 9.18 9.98 -6.65
N GLY A 117 9.98 9.27 -5.86
CA GLY A 117 10.04 9.44 -4.41
C GLY A 117 10.11 8.12 -3.65
N SER A 118 9.78 8.16 -2.35
CA SER A 118 9.69 6.98 -1.49
C SER A 118 8.29 6.38 -1.57
N PHE A 119 8.19 5.13 -1.98
CA PHE A 119 6.94 4.41 -2.16
C PHE A 119 7.08 2.93 -1.83
N LYS A 120 5.94 2.24 -1.70
CA LYS A 120 5.91 0.78 -1.57
C LYS A 120 6.45 0.09 -2.81
N SER A 121 7.21 -0.98 -2.62
CA SER A 121 7.62 -1.81 -3.74
C SER A 121 6.39 -2.49 -4.38
N PRO A 122 6.30 -2.52 -5.72
CA PRO A 122 5.20 -3.13 -6.45
C PRO A 122 5.29 -4.67 -6.44
N ILE A 123 5.47 -5.30 -5.28
CA ILE A 123 5.53 -6.76 -5.14
C ILE A 123 4.42 -7.21 -4.20
N SER A 124 3.84 -8.39 -4.42
CA SER A 124 2.76 -8.96 -3.61
C SER A 124 1.44 -8.17 -3.63
N LEU A 125 0.32 -8.88 -3.53
CA LEU A 125 -0.98 -8.23 -3.34
C LEU A 125 -1.08 -7.61 -1.94
N GLU A 126 -0.62 -8.31 -0.92
CA GLU A 126 -0.76 -7.91 0.50
C GLU A 126 0.05 -6.64 0.84
N LEU A 127 1.23 -6.46 0.25
CA LEU A 127 2.02 -5.24 0.41
C LEU A 127 1.32 -4.02 -0.21
N ASN A 128 0.78 -4.21 -1.42
CA ASN A 128 0.09 -3.18 -2.18
C ASN A 128 -1.31 -2.88 -1.61
N THR A 129 -1.91 -3.78 -0.84
CA THR A 129 -3.10 -3.46 -0.05
C THR A 129 -2.75 -2.42 1.04
N PRO A 130 -3.55 -1.36 1.19
CA PRO A 130 -3.29 -0.35 2.21
C PRO A 130 -3.45 -0.94 3.61
N CYS A 131 -2.66 -0.42 4.56
CA CYS A 131 -2.51 -1.07 5.87
C CYS A 131 -3.78 -1.02 6.73
N ASN A 132 -4.69 -0.09 6.45
CA ASN A 132 -6.02 0.02 7.07
C ASN A 132 -7.07 -0.90 6.42
N ALA A 133 -6.75 -1.55 5.29
CA ALA A 133 -7.64 -2.51 4.60
C ALA A 133 -7.14 -3.96 4.70
N LEU A 134 -6.12 -4.22 5.53
CA LEU A 134 -5.67 -5.58 5.82
C LEU A 134 -6.68 -6.27 6.74
N TYR A 135 -6.97 -7.54 6.47
CA TYR A 135 -7.79 -8.37 7.35
C TYR A 135 -7.05 -8.77 8.63
N THR A 136 -5.72 -8.87 8.56
CA THR A 136 -4.84 -9.21 9.67
C THR A 136 -4.17 -7.97 10.23
N ILE A 137 -3.78 -8.02 11.50
CA ILE A 137 -3.09 -6.92 12.20
C ILE A 137 -1.76 -6.58 11.49
N ASN A 138 -1.00 -7.63 11.19
CA ASN A 138 0.30 -7.60 10.52
C ASN A 138 0.22 -8.34 9.19
N ARG A 139 1.20 -8.06 8.32
CA ARG A 139 1.34 -8.81 7.07
C ARG A 139 1.92 -10.19 7.34
N SER A 140 1.81 -11.07 6.34
CA SER A 140 2.48 -12.36 6.38
C SER A 140 4.00 -12.20 6.44
N LEU A 141 4.66 -13.11 7.17
CA LEU A 141 6.13 -13.16 7.27
C LEU A 141 6.80 -13.27 5.90
N VAL A 142 6.16 -13.97 4.97
CA VAL A 142 6.65 -14.12 3.58
C VAL A 142 6.79 -12.75 2.93
N VAL A 143 5.82 -11.85 3.11
CA VAL A 143 5.87 -10.52 2.51
C VAL A 143 6.87 -9.63 3.23
N ASP A 144 6.89 -9.65 4.56
CA ASP A 144 7.77 -8.78 5.34
C ASP A 144 9.26 -9.13 5.15
N GLU A 145 9.61 -10.40 4.91
CA GLU A 145 11.02 -10.85 4.76
C GLU A 145 11.50 -10.88 3.30
N LEU A 146 10.65 -11.18 2.32
CA LEU A 146 11.08 -11.34 0.92
C LEU A 146 10.98 -10.06 0.08
N THR A 147 10.31 -9.03 0.57
CA THR A 147 10.07 -7.82 -0.21
C THR A 147 10.76 -6.61 0.39
N PRO A 148 11.50 -5.81 -0.41
CA PRO A 148 11.91 -4.48 0.03
C PRO A 148 10.64 -3.66 0.20
N ASN A 149 10.19 -3.48 1.45
CA ASN A 149 8.85 -2.97 1.76
C ASN A 149 8.57 -1.62 1.08
N ARG A 150 9.52 -0.67 1.23
CA ARG A 150 9.48 0.69 0.68
C ARG A 150 10.87 1.21 0.44
N ASP A 151 11.02 2.04 -0.58
CA ASP A 151 12.31 2.61 -0.96
C ASP A 151 12.17 3.85 -1.84
N LEU A 152 13.24 4.65 -1.92
CA LEU A 152 13.34 5.82 -2.77
C LEU A 152 13.68 5.40 -4.21
N GLY A 153 12.91 5.88 -5.18
CA GLY A 153 13.20 5.59 -6.57
C GLY A 153 12.19 6.16 -7.56
N PHE A 154 12.08 5.46 -8.69
CA PHE A 154 11.17 5.75 -9.79
C PHE A 154 10.27 4.55 -10.05
N MET A 155 8.97 4.78 -10.24
CA MET A 155 8.00 3.76 -10.61
C MET A 155 7.19 4.19 -11.82
N VAL A 156 6.92 3.23 -12.71
CA VAL A 156 5.91 3.33 -13.75
C VAL A 156 4.82 2.32 -13.45
N LEU A 157 3.58 2.77 -13.46
CA LEU A 157 2.42 1.89 -13.29
C LEU A 157 1.32 2.25 -14.28
N GLY A 158 0.53 1.27 -14.68
CA GLY A 158 -0.53 1.48 -15.64
C GLY A 158 -1.50 0.32 -15.69
N SER A 159 -2.56 0.51 -16.46
CA SER A 159 -3.62 -0.45 -16.66
C SER A 159 -4.29 -0.28 -18.00
N THR A 160 -4.98 -1.34 -18.43
CA THR A 160 -6.01 -1.22 -19.47
C THR A 160 -7.19 -0.42 -18.93
N ASP A 161 -7.85 0.33 -19.82
CA ASP A 161 -9.14 0.93 -19.52
C ASP A 161 -10.25 -0.15 -19.50
N THR A 162 -11.51 0.26 -19.58
CA THR A 162 -12.68 -0.60 -19.65
C THR A 162 -12.66 -1.39 -20.96
N MET A 163 -12.63 -2.72 -20.86
CA MET A 163 -12.67 -3.63 -22.00
C MET A 163 -13.95 -4.46 -21.96
N ASN A 164 -14.66 -4.53 -23.07
CA ASN A 164 -15.80 -5.42 -23.24
C ASN A 164 -15.32 -6.78 -23.75
N ILE A 165 -15.38 -7.81 -22.90
CA ILE A 165 -15.00 -9.18 -23.25
C ILE A 165 -16.23 -10.07 -23.08
N PHE A 166 -16.67 -10.73 -24.17
CA PHE A 166 -17.85 -11.60 -24.18
C PHE A 166 -19.15 -10.96 -23.63
N GLY A 167 -19.29 -9.64 -23.75
CA GLY A 167 -20.46 -8.91 -23.24
C GLY A 167 -20.42 -8.59 -21.75
N LEU A 168 -19.30 -8.87 -21.07
CA LEU A 168 -18.99 -8.35 -19.74
C LEU A 168 -18.03 -7.15 -19.85
N GLU A 169 -18.40 -6.05 -19.23
CA GLU A 169 -17.54 -4.88 -19.06
C GLU A 169 -16.53 -5.16 -17.94
N THR A 170 -15.35 -5.64 -18.32
CA THR A 170 -14.25 -5.84 -17.38
C THR A 170 -13.38 -4.59 -17.35
N VAL A 171 -13.35 -3.94 -16.19
CA VAL A 171 -12.58 -2.74 -15.96
C VAL A 171 -11.20 -3.12 -15.42
N ASN A 172 -10.13 -2.58 -16.02
CA ASN A 172 -8.74 -2.83 -15.59
C ASN A 172 -8.28 -4.31 -15.67
N LEU A 173 -8.61 -4.99 -16.77
CA LEU A 173 -8.24 -6.39 -17.00
C LEU A 173 -6.76 -6.69 -16.76
N PHE A 174 -5.87 -5.81 -17.25
CA PHE A 174 -4.43 -5.92 -17.05
C PHE A 174 -3.89 -4.72 -16.31
N LYS A 175 -3.14 -4.97 -15.24
CA LYS A 175 -2.37 -3.95 -14.53
C LYS A 175 -0.90 -4.32 -14.53
N TYR A 176 -0.04 -3.32 -14.65
CA TYR A 176 1.39 -3.51 -14.56
C TYR A 176 2.02 -2.41 -13.71
N SER A 177 3.10 -2.76 -13.05
CA SER A 177 3.95 -1.83 -12.33
C SER A 177 5.40 -2.29 -12.38
N LEU A 178 6.31 -1.35 -12.57
CA LEU A 178 7.75 -1.53 -12.63
C LEU A 178 8.41 -0.41 -11.84
N ALA A 179 9.36 -0.74 -10.97
CA ALA A 179 10.09 0.23 -10.17
C ALA A 179 11.59 -0.05 -10.16
N VAL A 180 12.35 1.04 -10.08
CA VAL A 180 13.80 1.06 -9.91
C VAL A 180 14.09 1.89 -8.68
N THR A 181 14.71 1.30 -7.66
CA THR A 181 14.96 1.93 -6.36
C THR A 181 16.41 1.74 -5.90
N ASN A 182 16.84 2.46 -4.87
CA ASN A 182 18.23 2.45 -4.40
C ASN A 182 18.65 1.14 -3.69
N GLY A 183 17.69 0.37 -3.18
CA GLY A 183 17.91 -0.85 -2.41
C GLY A 183 18.32 -0.61 -0.95
N THR A 184 18.27 0.64 -0.48
CA THR A 184 18.71 1.02 0.87
C THR A 184 17.57 1.14 1.88
N GLY A 185 16.31 1.06 1.42
CA GLY A 185 15.12 1.14 2.26
C GLY A 185 14.72 2.57 2.61
N VAL A 186 13.75 2.70 3.53
CA VAL A 186 13.16 3.98 3.92
C VAL A 186 14.21 4.87 4.62
N ILE A 187 14.30 6.15 4.23
CA ILE A 187 15.21 7.18 4.78
C ILE A 187 16.69 7.01 4.43
N GLY A 188 17.14 5.85 3.91
CA GLY A 188 18.52 5.63 3.52
C GLY A 188 18.91 6.45 2.29
N LEU A 189 19.93 7.31 2.42
CA LEU A 189 20.64 7.81 1.24
C LEU A 189 21.35 6.65 0.56
N ASP A 190 21.44 6.74 -0.77
CA ASP A 190 22.11 5.72 -1.56
C ASP A 190 23.56 5.55 -1.10
N ASN A 191 23.95 4.30 -0.85
CA ASN A 191 25.27 3.95 -0.34
C ASN A 191 26.09 3.12 -1.33
N ASN A 192 25.55 2.85 -2.52
CA ASN A 192 26.24 2.10 -3.56
C ASN A 192 25.69 2.43 -4.97
N ASN A 193 26.28 1.83 -6.01
CA ASN A 193 25.84 2.06 -7.39
C ASN A 193 24.78 1.04 -7.88
N GLY A 194 24.54 -0.02 -7.13
CA GLY A 194 23.50 -1.00 -7.39
C GLY A 194 22.11 -0.38 -7.28
N LYS A 195 21.17 -0.97 -8.01
CA LYS A 195 19.76 -0.58 -7.99
C LYS A 195 18.91 -1.83 -7.86
N THR A 196 17.81 -1.70 -7.14
CA THR A 196 16.82 -2.75 -6.98
C THR A 196 15.72 -2.58 -8.02
N TYR A 197 15.42 -3.65 -8.73
CA TYR A 197 14.36 -3.70 -9.73
C TYR A 197 13.22 -4.53 -9.20
N SER A 198 12.00 -4.02 -9.28
CA SER A 198 10.81 -4.73 -8.84
C SER A 198 9.67 -4.51 -9.82
N GLY A 199 8.81 -5.52 -9.96
CA GLY A 199 7.73 -5.47 -10.90
C GLY A 199 6.60 -6.43 -10.59
N ARG A 200 5.41 -6.09 -11.06
CA ARG A 200 4.21 -6.90 -10.91
C ARG A 200 3.30 -6.71 -12.10
N ILE A 201 2.73 -7.83 -12.54
CA ILE A 201 1.68 -7.89 -13.55
C ILE A 201 0.49 -8.57 -12.88
N VAL A 202 -0.70 -8.03 -13.11
CA VAL A 202 -1.96 -8.55 -12.56
C VAL A 202 -2.94 -8.72 -13.69
N PHE A 203 -3.59 -9.87 -13.71
CA PHE A 203 -4.72 -10.16 -14.57
C PHE A 203 -5.97 -10.34 -13.70
N THR A 204 -7.01 -9.56 -13.94
CA THR A 204 -8.30 -9.63 -13.24
C THR A 204 -9.42 -9.82 -14.26
N PRO A 205 -9.77 -11.08 -14.58
CA PRO A 205 -10.81 -11.40 -15.57
C PRO A 205 -12.20 -10.97 -15.14
#